data_AF-A0A954UNS2-F1
#
_entry.id   AF-A0A954UNS2-F1
#
_cell.length_a   1.000
_cell.length_b   1.000
_cell.length_c   1.000
_cell.angle_alpha   90.00
_cell.angle_beta   90.00
_cell.angle_gamma   90.00
#
_symmetry.space_group_name_H-M   'P 1'
#
loop_
_entity.id
_entity.type
_entity.pdbx_description
1 polymer ?
#
loop_
_entity_poly.entity_id
_entity_poly.type
_entity_poly.pdbx_seq_one_letter_code
_entity_poly.pdbx_strand_id
1 'polypeptide(L)'
;MSDISGRQPSGRPASHELRRPQAVQPASARQRKPDGRWATEAPSMNSLWVVLILLAPGAAMWISFFVTPGHWTTPIYVASKLAVLALPLWLVRVRPGPPAPLMKLDVLTGIGVGVGISLLIVGLYYGVLQGRPELSVAAEVIRAKLHSASVDSPGRFAAMALFVSIGNSAIEEYFWRWFGFGQLRTHWPPLVAALASSLLFGVHHLVVLIKYFAGSAWTIGLPLATGTVLGGVIWCLIYHLRGSLYANWVSHIVIDVVIMLVAYDMLWGAA
;
A
#
# COMPACT_ATOMS: atom_id res chain seq x y z
N MET A 1 -66.97 68.04 6.61
CA MET A 1 -66.40 66.99 7.48
C MET A 1 -66.48 65.70 6.68
N SER A 2 -65.46 65.42 5.86
CA SER A 2 -64.35 64.48 6.13
C SER A 2 -64.74 63.04 5.74
N ASP A 3 -63.97 62.20 5.06
CA ASP A 3 -62.73 62.29 4.29
C ASP A 3 -62.49 60.88 3.68
N ILE A 4 -61.68 60.80 2.61
CA ILE A 4 -60.79 59.68 2.22
C ILE A 4 -61.35 58.29 1.81
N SER A 5 -61.15 58.03 0.51
CA SER A 5 -60.51 56.86 -0.15
C SER A 5 -61.01 55.42 0.05
N GLY A 6 -61.36 54.81 -1.10
CA GLY A 6 -60.56 53.73 -1.70
C GLY A 6 -60.71 52.31 -1.16
N ARG A 7 -61.29 51.42 -1.98
CA ARG A 7 -60.71 50.12 -2.40
C ARG A 7 -61.70 49.31 -3.24
N GLN A 8 -61.27 48.89 -4.42
CA GLN A 8 -61.84 47.77 -5.17
C GLN A 8 -61.35 46.44 -4.56
N PRO A 9 -62.13 45.35 -4.71
CA PRO A 9 -61.51 44.09 -5.05
C PRO A 9 -62.21 43.40 -6.22
N SER A 10 -61.44 43.15 -7.29
CA SER A 10 -61.78 42.24 -8.36
C SER A 10 -61.62 40.79 -7.88
N GLY A 11 -62.72 40.04 -7.85
CA GLY A 11 -62.71 38.61 -7.60
C GLY A 11 -62.20 37.84 -8.82
N ARG A 12 -61.06 37.15 -8.68
CA ARG A 12 -60.71 35.97 -9.49
C ARG A 12 -60.81 34.74 -8.60
N PRO A 13 -61.41 33.62 -9.04
CA PRO A 13 -61.42 32.39 -8.27
C PRO A 13 -60.04 31.74 -8.28
N ALA A 14 -59.67 31.17 -7.13
CA ALA A 14 -58.44 30.43 -6.92
C ALA A 14 -58.41 29.16 -7.79
N SER A 15 -57.39 29.02 -8.62
CA SER A 15 -57.04 27.75 -9.24
C SER A 15 -56.46 26.82 -8.18
N HIS A 16 -57.19 25.75 -7.87
CA HIS A 16 -56.72 24.62 -7.08
C HIS A 16 -55.53 23.96 -7.80
N GLU A 17 -54.30 24.31 -7.43
CA GLU A 17 -53.14 23.50 -7.79
C GLU A 17 -53.17 22.20 -6.98
N LEU A 18 -53.55 21.12 -7.66
CA LEU A 18 -53.34 19.76 -7.20
C LEU A 18 -51.83 19.53 -7.00
N ARG A 19 -51.36 19.58 -5.75
CA ARG A 19 -50.02 19.12 -5.35
C ARG A 19 -49.85 17.67 -5.82
N ARG A 20 -49.09 17.48 -6.90
CA ARG A 20 -48.59 16.16 -7.27
C ARG A 20 -47.72 15.64 -6.12
N PRO A 21 -47.90 14.38 -5.67
CA PRO A 21 -46.99 13.78 -4.70
C PRO A 21 -45.58 13.79 -5.29
N GLN A 22 -44.62 14.37 -4.57
CA GLN A 22 -43.21 14.29 -4.92
C GLN A 22 -42.85 12.81 -4.97
N ALA A 23 -42.55 12.32 -6.16
CA ALA A 23 -41.98 11.00 -6.33
C ALA A 23 -40.68 10.97 -5.52
N VAL A 24 -40.67 10.19 -4.44
CA VAL A 24 -39.45 9.81 -3.74
C VAL A 24 -38.63 9.04 -4.76
N GLN A 25 -37.67 9.72 -5.37
CA GLN A 25 -36.69 9.06 -6.22
C GLN A 25 -36.04 7.98 -5.35
N PRO A 26 -36.05 6.70 -5.77
CA PRO A 26 -35.29 5.70 -5.07
C PRO A 26 -33.85 6.21 -5.00
N ALA A 27 -33.20 6.02 -3.85
CA ALA A 27 -31.79 6.32 -3.66
C ALA A 27 -30.99 5.46 -4.65
N SER A 28 -30.95 5.89 -5.91
CA SER A 28 -30.01 5.41 -6.91
C SER A 28 -28.67 5.64 -6.25
N ALA A 29 -28.00 4.53 -5.96
CA ALA A 29 -26.64 4.50 -5.44
C ALA A 29 -25.90 5.70 -6.01
N ARG A 30 -25.68 6.73 -5.17
CA ARG A 30 -24.80 7.83 -5.53
C ARG A 30 -23.53 7.12 -5.91
N GLN A 31 -23.26 7.05 -7.22
CA GLN A 31 -21.93 6.79 -7.74
C GLN A 31 -21.10 7.89 -7.09
N ARG A 32 -20.49 7.57 -5.94
CA ARG A 32 -19.38 8.33 -5.41
C ARG A 32 -18.35 8.21 -6.52
N LYS A 33 -18.32 9.20 -7.41
CA LYS A 33 -17.08 9.51 -8.11
C LYS A 33 -16.03 9.54 -7.01
N PRO A 34 -14.90 8.83 -7.14
CA PRO A 34 -13.79 9.01 -6.22
C PRO A 34 -13.23 10.40 -6.52
N ASP A 35 -13.95 11.44 -6.13
CA ASP A 35 -13.34 12.72 -5.82
C ASP A 35 -12.32 12.37 -4.73
N GLY A 36 -11.04 12.51 -5.03
CA GLY A 36 -9.92 12.02 -4.23
C GLY A 36 -9.78 12.68 -2.85
N ARG A 37 -10.89 12.87 -2.14
CA ARG A 37 -11.04 13.65 -0.92
C ARG A 37 -10.34 13.03 0.29
N TRP A 38 -9.94 11.76 0.22
CA TRP A 38 -9.14 11.16 1.29
C TRP A 38 -7.69 11.69 1.30
N ALA A 39 -7.18 12.22 0.17
CA ALA A 39 -5.86 12.84 0.08
C ALA A 39 -5.89 14.37 0.28
N THR A 40 -7.04 15.02 0.11
CA THR A 40 -7.10 16.50 0.03
C THR A 40 -7.26 17.21 1.39
N GLU A 41 -7.50 16.49 2.48
CA GLU A 41 -7.57 17.11 3.82
C GLU A 41 -6.21 17.14 4.53
N ALA A 42 -5.25 16.35 4.06
CA ALA A 42 -3.87 16.37 4.48
C ALA A 42 -3.17 17.64 3.97
N PRO A 43 -2.40 18.37 4.81
CA PRO A 43 -1.53 19.44 4.34
C PRO A 43 -0.58 18.90 3.27
N SER A 44 -0.62 19.51 2.08
CA SER A 44 0.30 19.16 1.00
C SER A 44 1.72 19.56 1.37
N MET A 45 2.65 18.61 1.33
CA MET A 45 4.07 18.84 1.59
C MET A 45 4.82 18.93 0.25
N ASN A 46 5.83 19.80 0.17
CA ASN A 46 6.69 19.90 -1.02
C ASN A 46 7.13 18.50 -1.51
N SER A 47 6.94 18.23 -2.80
CA SER A 47 7.20 16.93 -3.41
C SER A 47 8.64 16.45 -3.23
N LEU A 48 9.63 17.35 -3.15
CA LEU A 48 11.02 17.00 -2.85
C LEU A 48 11.13 16.35 -1.46
N TRP A 49 10.50 16.94 -0.44
CA TRP A 49 10.50 16.38 0.91
C TRP A 49 9.82 15.01 0.96
N VAL A 50 8.72 14.85 0.22
CA VAL A 50 8.03 13.55 0.10
C VAL A 50 8.99 12.50 -0.47
N VAL A 51 9.68 12.80 -1.57
CA VAL A 51 10.66 11.88 -2.18
C VAL A 51 11.78 11.53 -1.20
N LEU A 52 12.35 12.51 -0.50
CA LEU A 52 13.41 12.27 0.50
C LEU A 52 12.94 11.36 1.64
N ILE A 53 11.71 11.54 2.12
CA ILE A 53 11.13 10.68 3.17
C ILE A 53 10.90 9.26 2.64
N LEU A 54 10.42 9.12 1.41
CA LEU A 54 10.22 7.81 0.79
C LEU A 54 11.54 7.06 0.51
N LEU A 55 12.66 7.76 0.39
CA LEU A 55 14.00 7.15 0.31
C LEU A 55 14.49 6.65 1.67
N ALA A 56 13.99 7.18 2.79
CA ALA A 56 14.51 6.89 4.13
C ALA A 56 14.48 5.41 4.51
N PRO A 57 13.42 4.61 4.24
CA PRO A 57 13.44 3.17 4.52
C PRO A 57 14.53 2.44 3.75
N GLY A 58 14.73 2.76 2.46
CA GLY A 58 15.80 2.19 1.65
C GLY A 58 17.19 2.55 2.18
N ALA A 59 17.41 3.81 2.54
CA ALA A 59 18.65 4.28 3.14
C ALA A 59 18.92 3.61 4.49
N ALA A 60 17.90 3.45 5.34
CA ALA A 60 18.02 2.74 6.62
C ALA A 60 18.43 1.28 6.42
N MET A 61 17.84 0.58 5.45
CA MET A 61 18.24 -0.79 5.11
C MET A 61 19.68 -0.84 4.57
N TRP A 62 20.07 0.12 3.73
CA TRP A 62 21.43 0.20 3.21
C TRP A 62 22.45 0.36 4.33
N ILE A 63 22.23 1.33 5.22
CA ILE A 63 23.10 1.57 6.38
C ILE A 63 23.18 0.32 7.25
N SER A 64 22.02 -0.26 7.57
CA SER A 64 21.89 -1.46 8.41
C SER A 64 22.63 -2.68 7.85
N PHE A 65 22.69 -2.85 6.52
CA PHE A 65 23.28 -4.03 5.89
C PHE A 65 24.73 -3.87 5.42
N PHE A 66 25.11 -2.66 5.00
CA PHE A 66 26.39 -2.43 4.32
C PHE A 66 27.32 -1.47 5.06
N VAL A 67 26.81 -0.62 5.95
CA VAL A 67 27.64 0.38 6.66
C VAL A 67 27.88 -0.05 8.10
N THR A 68 26.84 -0.48 8.81
CA THR A 68 26.91 -0.89 10.22
C THR A 68 26.37 -2.31 10.46
N PRO A 69 26.88 -3.33 9.73
CA PRO A 69 26.42 -4.69 9.95
C PRO A 69 26.73 -5.16 11.38
N GLY A 70 25.81 -5.91 11.97
CA GLY A 70 25.97 -6.50 13.31
C GLY A 70 24.98 -5.92 14.31
N HIS A 71 25.46 -5.51 15.49
CA HIS A 71 24.59 -5.11 16.60
C HIS A 71 23.71 -3.87 16.32
N TRP A 72 24.06 -3.05 15.32
CA TRP A 72 23.25 -1.90 14.87
C TRP A 72 22.15 -2.25 13.87
N THR A 73 22.20 -3.42 13.23
CA THR A 73 21.22 -3.83 12.22
C THR A 73 19.79 -3.85 12.79
N THR A 74 19.57 -4.47 13.95
CA THR A 74 18.23 -4.57 14.55
C THR A 74 17.71 -3.22 15.07
N PRO A 75 18.48 -2.42 15.84
CA PRO A 75 18.06 -1.08 16.25
C PRO A 75 17.68 -0.16 15.08
N ILE A 76 18.48 -0.13 14.00
CA ILE A 76 18.20 0.70 12.82
C ILE A 76 16.91 0.23 12.13
N TYR A 77 16.72 -1.08 11.99
CA TYR A 77 15.49 -1.65 11.43
C TYR A 77 14.25 -1.27 12.25
N VAL A 78 14.30 -1.43 13.57
CA VAL A 78 13.18 -1.08 14.46
C VAL A 78 12.90 0.42 14.41
N ALA A 79 13.93 1.26 14.49
CA ALA A 79 13.80 2.71 14.38
C ALA A 79 13.19 3.13 13.04
N SER A 80 13.57 2.49 11.93
CA SER A 80 13.01 2.79 10.61
C SER A 80 11.53 2.41 10.55
N LYS A 81 11.12 1.26 11.09
CA LYS A 81 9.71 0.85 11.12
C LYS A 81 8.86 1.77 12.01
N LEU A 82 9.37 2.19 13.17
CA LEU A 82 8.72 3.18 14.01
C LEU A 82 8.59 4.53 13.30
N ALA A 83 9.63 4.98 12.59
CA ALA A 83 9.58 6.21 11.81
C ALA A 83 8.56 6.12 10.66
N VAL A 84 8.53 5.02 9.91
CA VAL A 84 7.56 4.75 8.85
C VAL A 84 6.11 4.82 9.36
N LEU A 85 5.86 4.36 10.59
CA LEU A 85 4.53 4.44 11.20
C LEU A 85 4.20 5.85 11.72
N ALA A 86 5.10 6.46 12.50
CA ALA A 86 4.84 7.69 13.24
C ALA A 86 4.98 8.97 12.40
N LEU A 87 5.96 9.01 11.50
CA LEU A 87 6.31 10.21 10.75
C LEU A 87 5.17 10.71 9.85
N PRO A 88 4.43 9.87 9.11
CA PRO A 88 3.33 10.36 8.31
C PRO A 88 2.21 11.02 9.13
N LEU A 89 1.84 10.45 10.29
CA LEU A 89 0.84 11.05 11.19
C LEU A 89 1.32 12.41 11.71
N TRP A 90 2.59 12.50 12.10
CA TRP A 90 3.17 13.72 12.63
C TRP A 90 3.24 14.84 11.58
N LEU A 91 3.70 14.52 10.37
CA LEU A 91 3.86 15.48 9.28
C LEU A 91 2.52 16.00 8.74
N VAL A 92 1.58 15.09 8.54
CA VAL A 92 0.28 15.39 7.94
C VAL A 92 -0.68 15.96 8.99
N ARG A 93 -0.38 15.81 10.29
CA ARG A 93 -1.21 16.32 11.41
C ARG A 93 -2.68 15.91 11.34
N VAL A 94 -2.99 14.88 10.57
CA VAL A 94 -4.35 14.36 10.41
C VAL A 94 -4.60 13.38 11.54
N ARG A 95 -5.69 13.61 12.27
CA ARG A 95 -6.28 12.54 13.08
C ARG A 95 -6.97 11.59 12.10
N PRO A 96 -6.58 10.32 12.02
CA PRO A 96 -7.26 9.39 11.14
C PRO A 96 -8.76 9.41 11.49
N GLY A 97 -9.59 9.71 10.49
CA GLY A 97 -11.03 9.49 10.60
C GLY A 97 -11.32 7.99 10.79
N PRO A 98 -12.58 7.61 11.05
CA PRO A 98 -12.94 6.20 11.06
C PRO A 98 -12.49 5.56 9.74
N PRO A 99 -11.90 4.36 9.78
CA PRO A 99 -11.45 3.70 8.57
C PRO A 99 -12.63 3.55 7.59
N ALA A 100 -12.34 3.61 6.30
CA ALA A 100 -13.36 3.32 5.29
C ALA A 100 -14.04 1.97 5.62
N PRO A 101 -15.33 1.81 5.37
CA PRO A 101 -15.96 0.51 5.57
C PRO A 101 -15.30 -0.52 4.65
N LEU A 102 -14.95 -1.68 5.20
CA LEU A 102 -14.45 -2.80 4.39
C LEU A 102 -15.55 -3.24 3.42
N MET A 103 -15.29 -3.13 2.12
CA MET A 103 -16.25 -3.54 1.10
C MET A 103 -15.91 -4.95 0.58
N LYS A 104 -16.94 -5.77 0.35
CA LYS A 104 -16.77 -7.11 -0.27
C LYS A 104 -15.97 -7.03 -1.58
N LEU A 105 -16.21 -6.01 -2.39
CA LEU A 105 -15.50 -5.82 -3.65
C LEU A 105 -14.02 -5.46 -3.46
N ASP A 106 -13.64 -4.79 -2.36
CA ASP A 106 -12.23 -4.55 -2.06
C ASP A 106 -11.52 -5.86 -1.74
N VAL A 107 -12.15 -6.71 -0.91
CA VAL A 107 -11.62 -8.05 -0.58
C VAL A 107 -11.48 -8.90 -1.84
N LEU A 108 -12.51 -8.97 -2.69
CA LEU A 108 -12.45 -9.75 -3.93
C LEU A 108 -11.40 -9.23 -4.91
N THR A 109 -11.28 -7.91 -5.06
CA THR A 109 -10.24 -7.28 -5.89
C THR A 109 -8.85 -7.63 -5.34
N GLY A 110 -8.67 -7.51 -4.03
CA GLY A 110 -7.41 -7.83 -3.37
C GLY A 110 -7.02 -9.30 -3.54
N ILE A 111 -7.95 -10.22 -3.30
CA ILE A 111 -7.71 -11.66 -3.52
C ILE A 111 -7.38 -11.93 -4.98
N GLY A 112 -8.15 -11.40 -5.94
CA GLY A 112 -7.93 -11.65 -7.36
C GLY A 112 -6.57 -11.17 -7.85
N VAL A 113 -6.18 -9.95 -7.47
CA VAL A 113 -4.86 -9.37 -7.82
C VAL A 113 -3.74 -10.12 -7.10
N GLY A 114 -3.91 -10.40 -5.80
CA GLY A 114 -2.96 -11.15 -5.00
C GLY A 114 -2.68 -12.52 -5.60
N VAL A 115 -3.72 -13.32 -5.86
CA VAL A 115 -3.61 -14.64 -6.49
C VAL A 115 -2.93 -14.55 -7.86
N GLY A 116 -3.33 -13.59 -8.70
CA GLY A 116 -2.71 -13.41 -10.01
C GLY A 116 -1.19 -13.19 -9.94
N ILE A 117 -0.73 -12.31 -9.05
CA ILE A 117 0.70 -12.05 -8.84
C ILE A 117 1.38 -13.26 -8.18
N SER A 118 0.74 -13.90 -7.19
CA SER A 118 1.27 -15.10 -6.53
C SER A 118 1.49 -16.25 -7.49
N LEU A 119 0.62 -16.44 -8.48
CA LEU A 119 0.81 -17.45 -9.53
C LEU A 119 2.06 -17.16 -10.37
N LEU A 120 2.36 -15.89 -10.67
CA LEU A 120 3.59 -15.50 -11.34
C LEU A 120 4.83 -15.76 -10.48
N ILE A 121 4.76 -15.48 -9.17
CA ILE A 121 5.84 -15.75 -8.22
C ILE A 121 6.13 -17.25 -8.12
N VAL A 122 5.08 -18.07 -7.93
CA VAL A 122 5.18 -19.53 -7.86
C VAL A 122 5.71 -20.10 -9.18
N GLY A 123 5.20 -19.63 -10.32
CA GLY A 123 5.66 -20.05 -11.64
C GLY A 123 7.13 -19.68 -11.90
N LEU A 124 7.56 -18.49 -11.49
CA LEU A 124 8.97 -18.08 -11.57
C LEU A 124 9.84 -18.95 -10.66
N TYR A 125 9.40 -19.20 -9.43
CA TYR A 125 10.15 -20.00 -8.47
C TYR A 125 10.36 -21.44 -8.97
N TYR A 126 9.29 -22.20 -9.16
CA TYR A 126 9.39 -23.61 -9.56
C TYR A 126 9.81 -23.80 -11.02
N GLY A 127 9.48 -22.87 -11.91
CA GLY A 127 9.78 -23.00 -13.34
C GLY A 127 11.18 -22.55 -13.74
N VAL A 128 11.81 -21.64 -12.99
CA VAL A 128 13.07 -21.00 -13.40
C VAL A 128 14.13 -21.01 -12.31
N LEU A 129 13.76 -20.76 -11.05
CA LEU A 129 14.71 -20.46 -9.98
C LEU A 129 15.05 -21.66 -9.09
N GLN A 130 14.14 -22.62 -8.91
CA GLN A 130 14.36 -23.78 -8.05
C GLN A 130 15.57 -24.59 -8.55
N GLY A 131 16.42 -25.03 -7.63
CA GLY A 131 17.64 -25.79 -7.93
C GLY A 131 18.82 -24.96 -8.45
N ARG A 132 18.66 -23.65 -8.68
CA ARG A 132 19.80 -22.80 -9.06
C ARG A 132 20.72 -22.53 -7.87
N PRO A 133 22.06 -22.55 -8.05
CA PRO A 133 23.02 -22.31 -6.98
C PRO A 133 22.82 -20.98 -6.25
N GLU A 134 22.36 -19.95 -6.95
CA GLU A 134 22.09 -18.62 -6.39
C GLU A 134 21.01 -18.65 -5.30
N LEU A 135 20.02 -19.55 -5.40
CA LEU A 135 18.98 -19.69 -4.39
C LEU A 135 19.52 -20.39 -3.15
N SER A 136 20.43 -21.35 -3.30
CA SER A 136 21.11 -21.99 -2.17
C SER A 136 21.95 -20.98 -1.38
N VAL A 137 22.72 -20.13 -2.08
CA VAL A 137 23.49 -19.04 -1.46
C VAL A 137 22.55 -18.06 -0.74
N ALA A 138 21.45 -17.65 -1.37
CA ALA A 138 20.47 -16.77 -0.73
C ALA A 138 19.84 -17.43 0.52
N ALA A 139 19.52 -18.72 0.45
CA ALA A 139 18.96 -19.47 1.58
C ALA A 139 19.93 -19.55 2.77
N GLU A 140 21.24 -19.70 2.53
CA GLU A 140 22.26 -19.64 3.60
C GLU A 140 22.30 -18.27 4.28
N VAL A 141 22.27 -17.18 3.51
CA VAL A 141 22.24 -15.81 4.05
C VAL A 141 20.95 -15.57 4.85
N ILE A 142 19.81 -16.04 4.36
CA ILE A 142 18.52 -15.98 5.08
C ILE A 142 18.60 -16.79 6.38
N ARG A 143 19.11 -18.03 6.34
CA ARG A 143 19.24 -18.91 7.51
C ARG A 143 20.12 -18.28 8.59
N ALA A 144 21.26 -17.69 8.22
CA ALA A 144 22.11 -16.96 9.15
C ALA A 144 21.38 -15.77 9.79
N LYS A 145 20.61 -15.01 8.99
CA LYS A 145 19.81 -13.90 9.51
C LYS A 145 18.73 -14.36 10.49
N LEU A 146 17.99 -15.41 10.14
CA LEU A 146 16.95 -15.99 10.99
C LEU A 146 17.54 -16.50 12.31
N HIS A 147 18.68 -17.20 12.26
CA HIS A 147 19.38 -17.65 13.46
C HIS A 147 19.77 -16.47 14.38
N SER A 148 20.36 -15.40 13.83
CA SER A 148 20.69 -14.19 14.62
C SER A 148 19.47 -13.49 15.22
N ALA A 149 18.29 -13.66 14.62
CA ALA A 149 17.03 -13.11 15.12
C ALA A 149 16.28 -14.08 16.05
N SER A 150 16.88 -15.23 16.40
CA SER A 150 16.23 -16.31 17.17
C SER A 150 14.97 -16.87 16.51
N VAL A 151 14.92 -16.87 15.17
CA VAL A 151 13.83 -17.44 14.34
C VAL A 151 14.32 -18.75 13.69
N ASP A 152 14.77 -19.67 14.52
CA ASP A 152 15.52 -20.88 14.17
C ASP A 152 14.66 -22.16 14.07
N SER A 153 13.34 -22.05 14.17
CA SER A 153 12.41 -23.18 14.05
C SER A 153 11.24 -22.86 13.12
N PRO A 154 10.61 -23.88 12.49
CA PRO A 154 9.43 -23.70 11.64
C PRO A 154 8.30 -22.93 12.33
N GLY A 155 8.05 -23.17 13.62
CA GLY A 155 7.01 -22.46 14.37
C GLY A 155 7.32 -20.97 14.57
N ARG A 156 8.56 -20.62 14.92
CA ARG A 156 8.99 -19.22 15.05
C ARG A 156 8.98 -18.51 13.68
N PHE A 157 9.38 -19.21 12.63
CA PHE A 157 9.28 -18.72 11.26
C PHE A 157 7.84 -18.44 10.86
N ALA A 158 6.90 -19.35 11.16
CA ALA A 158 5.48 -19.14 10.86
C ALA A 158 4.91 -17.92 11.60
N ALA A 159 5.27 -17.72 12.87
CA ALA A 159 4.87 -16.52 13.63
C ALA A 159 5.43 -15.23 13.00
N MET A 160 6.70 -15.22 12.60
CA MET A 160 7.32 -14.11 11.87
C MET A 160 6.63 -13.88 10.52
N ALA A 161 6.37 -14.95 9.76
CA ALA A 161 5.72 -14.89 8.45
C ALA A 161 4.30 -14.29 8.53
N LEU A 162 3.53 -14.65 9.56
CA LEU A 162 2.21 -14.04 9.82
C LEU A 162 2.33 -12.55 10.14
N PHE A 163 3.28 -12.17 11.00
CA PHE A 163 3.51 -10.76 11.30
C PHE A 163 3.93 -9.97 10.05
N VAL A 164 4.84 -10.51 9.23
CA VAL A 164 5.26 -9.84 8.00
C VAL A 164 4.07 -9.71 7.05
N SER A 165 3.36 -10.81 6.81
CA SER A 165 2.28 -10.82 5.82
C SER A 165 1.10 -9.94 6.21
N ILE A 166 0.79 -9.79 7.50
CA ILE A 166 -0.39 -9.04 7.97
C ILE A 166 0.00 -7.66 8.50
N GLY A 167 0.90 -7.62 9.48
CA GLY A 167 1.26 -6.40 10.20
C GLY A 167 2.21 -5.52 9.40
N ASN A 168 3.29 -6.10 8.88
CA ASN A 168 4.26 -5.33 8.09
C ASN A 168 3.63 -4.80 6.79
N SER A 169 2.89 -5.64 6.07
CA SER A 169 2.18 -5.21 4.85
C SER A 169 1.19 -4.06 5.12
N ALA A 170 0.50 -4.05 6.27
CA ALA A 170 -0.38 -2.94 6.66
C ALA A 170 0.40 -1.62 6.83
N ILE A 171 1.54 -1.68 7.53
CA ILE A 171 2.44 -0.53 7.72
C ILE A 171 2.96 -0.03 6.37
N GLU A 172 3.27 -0.94 5.46
CA GLU A 172 3.76 -0.59 4.13
C GLU A 172 2.67 0.04 3.25
N GLU A 173 1.45 -0.48 3.23
CA GLU A 173 0.34 0.16 2.50
C GLU A 173 0.03 1.56 3.06
N TYR A 174 0.08 1.69 4.39
CA TYR A 174 -0.08 2.97 5.04
C TYR A 174 1.00 3.99 4.61
N PHE A 175 2.27 3.59 4.62
CA PHE A 175 3.37 4.50 4.30
C PHE A 175 3.49 4.77 2.80
N TRP A 176 3.47 3.74 1.97
CA TRP A 176 3.74 3.88 0.54
C TRP A 176 2.52 4.35 -0.23
N ARG A 177 1.33 3.82 0.08
CA ARG A 177 0.12 4.09 -0.70
C ARG A 177 -0.65 5.28 -0.13
N TRP A 178 -1.02 5.25 1.14
CA TRP A 178 -1.75 6.39 1.74
C TRP A 178 -0.87 7.63 1.83
N PHE A 179 0.29 7.56 2.48
CA PHE A 179 1.15 8.74 2.63
C PHE A 179 1.94 9.07 1.36
N GLY A 180 2.78 8.15 0.87
CA GLY A 180 3.72 8.43 -0.22
C GLY A 180 3.02 8.81 -1.52
N PHE A 181 2.27 7.87 -2.09
CA PHE A 181 1.48 8.13 -3.29
C PHE A 181 0.44 9.24 -3.07
N GLY A 182 -0.28 9.23 -1.93
CA GLY A 182 -1.25 10.28 -1.61
C GLY A 182 -0.67 11.70 -1.62
N GLN A 183 0.51 11.92 -1.02
CA GLN A 183 1.19 13.23 -1.04
C GLN A 183 1.75 13.56 -2.42
N LEU A 184 2.30 12.60 -3.17
CA LEU A 184 2.76 12.88 -4.54
C LEU A 184 1.59 13.27 -5.45
N ARG A 185 0.40 12.72 -5.22
CA ARG A 185 -0.83 13.04 -5.97
C ARG A 185 -1.33 14.47 -5.80
N THR A 186 -0.91 15.19 -4.75
CA THR A 186 -1.25 16.62 -4.59
C THR A 186 -0.45 17.51 -5.54
N HIS A 187 0.66 17.00 -6.10
CA HIS A 187 1.54 17.74 -6.99
C HIS A 187 1.56 17.19 -8.41
N TRP A 188 1.39 15.88 -8.59
CA TRP A 188 1.60 15.20 -9.87
C TRP A 188 0.34 14.47 -10.37
N PRO A 189 0.20 14.32 -11.71
CA PRO A 189 -0.84 13.49 -12.30
C PRO A 189 -0.82 12.05 -11.76
N PRO A 190 -1.97 11.33 -11.76
CA PRO A 190 -2.09 10.05 -11.07
C PRO A 190 -1.02 9.03 -11.47
N LEU A 191 -0.80 8.89 -12.77
CA LEU A 191 0.18 7.95 -13.31
C LEU A 191 1.62 8.33 -12.93
N VAL A 192 1.98 9.61 -12.96
CA VAL A 192 3.32 10.08 -12.61
C VAL A 192 3.61 9.85 -11.13
N ALA A 193 2.64 10.17 -10.26
CA ALA A 193 2.75 9.87 -8.83
C ALA A 193 2.86 8.37 -8.55
N ALA A 194 2.09 7.54 -9.28
CA ALA A 194 2.13 6.09 -9.14
C ALA A 194 3.49 5.52 -9.54
N LEU A 195 4.02 5.93 -10.70
CA LEU A 195 5.32 5.50 -11.18
C LEU A 195 6.43 5.92 -10.21
N ALA A 196 6.45 7.17 -9.76
CA ALA A 196 7.48 7.66 -8.86
C ALA A 196 7.44 6.97 -7.48
N SER A 197 6.25 6.84 -6.88
CA SER A 197 6.08 6.13 -5.60
C SER A 197 6.52 4.67 -5.71
N SER A 198 6.15 4.00 -6.80
CA SER A 198 6.46 2.59 -7.02
C SER A 198 7.93 2.35 -7.34
N LEU A 199 8.60 3.28 -8.03
CA LEU A 199 10.04 3.24 -8.24
C LEU A 199 10.79 3.35 -6.91
N LEU A 200 10.38 4.26 -6.02
CA LEU A 200 11.00 4.41 -4.70
C LEU A 200 10.76 3.17 -3.81
N PHE A 201 9.55 2.61 -3.86
CA PHE A 201 9.23 1.32 -3.23
C PHE A 201 10.11 0.18 -3.75
N GLY A 202 10.32 0.11 -5.07
CA GLY A 202 11.19 -0.88 -5.70
C GLY A 202 12.67 -0.68 -5.39
N VAL A 203 13.15 0.56 -5.28
CA VAL A 203 14.52 0.86 -4.83
C VAL A 203 14.74 0.36 -3.40
N HIS A 204 13.78 0.57 -2.50
CA HIS A 204 13.84 0.01 -1.15
C HIS A 204 13.98 -1.53 -1.18
N HIS A 205 13.21 -2.22 -2.02
CA HIS A 205 13.30 -3.68 -2.18
C HIS A 205 14.61 -4.12 -2.83
N LEU A 206 15.11 -3.37 -3.81
CA LEU A 206 16.37 -3.65 -4.47
C LEU A 206 17.54 -3.66 -3.47
N VAL A 207 17.58 -2.72 -2.52
CA VAL A 207 18.60 -2.70 -1.46
C VAL A 207 18.60 -4.01 -0.65
N VAL A 208 17.42 -4.53 -0.32
CA VAL A 208 17.28 -5.81 0.38
C VAL A 208 17.72 -6.96 -0.51
N LEU A 209 17.27 -6.99 -1.77
CA LEU A 209 17.59 -8.05 -2.73
C LEU A 209 19.10 -8.11 -3.05
N ILE A 210 19.79 -6.98 -3.15
CA ILE A 210 21.25 -6.95 -3.33
C ILE A 210 21.97 -7.63 -2.16
N LYS A 211 21.46 -7.53 -0.93
CA LYS A 211 22.07 -8.20 0.23
C LYS A 211 21.98 -9.73 0.11
N TYR A 212 20.84 -10.25 -0.31
CA TYR A 212 20.59 -11.71 -0.34
C TYR A 212 21.03 -12.36 -1.66
N PHE A 213 21.08 -11.61 -2.76
CA PHE A 213 21.50 -12.06 -4.08
C PHE A 213 22.75 -11.33 -4.57
N ALA A 214 23.73 -11.04 -3.68
CA ALA A 214 24.87 -10.19 -4.01
C ALA A 214 25.64 -10.63 -5.28
N GLY A 215 25.86 -11.94 -5.47
CA GLY A 215 26.52 -12.50 -6.65
C GLY A 215 25.65 -12.54 -7.93
N SER A 216 24.35 -12.30 -7.80
CA SER A 216 23.36 -12.37 -8.88
C SER A 216 22.40 -11.18 -8.88
N ALA A 217 22.87 -10.03 -8.38
CA ALA A 217 22.05 -8.84 -8.19
C ALA A 217 21.48 -8.32 -9.52
N TRP A 218 22.25 -8.42 -10.62
CA TRP A 218 21.79 -7.99 -11.94
C TRP A 218 20.85 -8.98 -12.62
N THR A 219 21.07 -10.29 -12.42
CA THR A 219 20.34 -11.36 -13.12
C THR A 219 19.10 -11.85 -12.39
N ILE A 220 19.06 -11.72 -11.06
CA ILE A 220 17.93 -12.14 -10.21
C ILE A 220 17.41 -10.95 -9.41
N GLY A 221 18.28 -10.23 -8.70
CA GLY A 221 17.86 -9.13 -7.82
C GLY A 221 17.10 -8.01 -8.53
N LEU A 222 17.62 -7.54 -9.66
CA LEU A 222 17.01 -6.46 -10.44
C LEU A 222 15.66 -6.88 -11.07
N PRO A 223 15.53 -8.06 -11.73
CA PRO A 223 14.22 -8.54 -12.18
C PRO A 223 13.18 -8.68 -11.06
N LEU A 224 13.56 -9.21 -9.90
CA LEU A 224 12.67 -9.28 -8.74
C LEU A 224 12.25 -7.89 -8.25
N ALA A 225 13.18 -6.94 -8.19
CA ALA A 225 12.87 -5.55 -7.86
C ALA A 225 11.93 -4.90 -8.90
N THR A 226 12.11 -5.17 -10.20
CA THR A 226 11.17 -4.73 -11.23
C THR A 226 9.77 -5.28 -10.97
N GLY A 227 9.64 -6.55 -10.56
CA GLY A 227 8.37 -7.13 -10.12
C GLY A 227 7.71 -6.32 -9.00
N THR A 228 8.49 -5.89 -7.99
CA THR A 228 7.97 -5.03 -6.90
C THR A 228 7.52 -3.64 -7.38
N VAL A 229 8.21 -3.05 -8.37
CA VAL A 229 7.78 -1.78 -8.99
C VAL A 229 6.45 -1.97 -9.71
N LEU A 230 6.30 -3.03 -10.50
CA LEU A 230 5.08 -3.31 -11.24
C LEU A 230 3.89 -3.57 -10.29
N GLY A 231 4.10 -4.36 -9.23
CA GLY A 231 3.12 -4.56 -8.16
C GLY A 231 2.74 -3.24 -7.48
N GLY A 232 3.73 -2.39 -7.17
CA GLY A 232 3.52 -1.05 -6.62
C GLY A 232 2.65 -0.16 -7.52
N VAL A 233 2.87 -0.18 -8.85
CA VAL A 233 2.07 0.60 -9.80
C VAL A 233 0.63 0.10 -9.80
N ILE A 234 0.42 -1.22 -9.86
CA ILE A 234 -0.91 -1.85 -9.80
C ILE A 234 -1.63 -1.42 -8.53
N TRP A 235 -0.98 -1.50 -7.37
CA TRP A 235 -1.54 -1.08 -6.10
C TRP A 235 -1.84 0.42 -6.03
N CYS A 236 -1.00 1.29 -6.59
CA CYS A 236 -1.29 2.72 -6.68
C CYS A 236 -2.54 3.00 -7.53
N LEU A 237 -2.71 2.28 -8.65
CA LEU A 237 -3.88 2.41 -9.52
C LEU A 237 -5.15 1.89 -8.84
N ILE A 238 -5.09 0.73 -8.18
CA ILE A 238 -6.22 0.21 -7.39
C ILE A 238 -6.59 1.22 -6.32
N TYR A 239 -5.62 1.73 -5.58
CA TYR A 239 -5.88 2.69 -4.53
C TYR A 239 -6.50 4.00 -5.07
N HIS A 240 -6.02 4.47 -6.23
CA HIS A 240 -6.60 5.63 -6.90
C HIS A 240 -8.06 5.41 -7.32
N LEU A 241 -8.39 4.23 -7.84
CA LEU A 241 -9.73 3.88 -8.32
C LEU A 241 -10.72 3.56 -7.19
N ARG A 242 -10.24 2.94 -6.10
CA ARG A 242 -11.07 2.45 -5.00
C ARG A 242 -11.17 3.45 -3.85
N GLY A 243 -10.15 4.27 -3.63
CA GLY A 243 -10.05 5.18 -2.50
C GLY A 243 -9.97 4.47 -1.14
N SER A 244 -9.53 3.21 -1.13
CA SER A 244 -9.51 2.32 0.02
C SER A 244 -8.23 1.48 -0.02
N LEU A 245 -7.54 1.34 1.12
CA LEU A 245 -6.34 0.52 1.23
C LEU A 245 -6.65 -0.97 1.34
N TYR A 246 -7.89 -1.37 1.62
CA TYR A 246 -8.20 -2.77 1.91
C TYR A 246 -7.92 -3.71 0.74
N ALA A 247 -8.22 -3.29 -0.49
CA ALA A 247 -7.93 -4.10 -1.67
C ALA A 247 -6.42 -4.35 -1.81
N ASN A 248 -5.61 -3.31 -1.62
CA ASN A 248 -4.15 -3.41 -1.66
C ASN A 248 -3.62 -4.29 -0.53
N TRP A 249 -4.08 -4.04 0.70
CA TRP A 249 -3.61 -4.78 1.87
C TRP A 249 -3.95 -6.26 1.79
N VAL A 250 -5.16 -6.63 1.35
CA VAL A 250 -5.54 -8.03 1.12
C VAL A 250 -4.67 -8.65 0.02
N SER A 251 -4.44 -7.95 -1.09
CA SER A 251 -3.54 -8.42 -2.14
C SER A 251 -2.12 -8.63 -1.62
N HIS A 252 -1.61 -7.70 -0.79
CA HIS A 252 -0.28 -7.76 -0.20
C HIS A 252 -0.16 -8.93 0.77
N ILE A 253 -1.15 -9.17 1.63
CA ILE A 253 -1.18 -10.36 2.51
C ILE A 253 -1.04 -11.65 1.69
N VAL A 254 -1.81 -11.81 0.60
CA VAL A 254 -1.77 -13.01 -0.23
C VAL A 254 -0.39 -13.22 -0.86
N ILE A 255 0.21 -12.14 -1.37
CA ILE A 255 1.54 -12.17 -1.99
C ILE A 255 2.63 -12.48 -0.95
N ASP A 256 2.62 -11.82 0.21
CA ASP A 256 3.59 -12.04 1.27
C ASP A 256 3.52 -13.46 1.82
N VAL A 257 2.31 -14.00 2.03
CA VAL A 257 2.15 -15.41 2.44
C VAL A 257 2.83 -16.34 1.43
N VAL A 258 2.63 -16.11 0.13
CA VAL A 258 3.26 -16.93 -0.92
C VAL A 258 4.78 -16.77 -0.94
N ILE A 259 5.30 -15.55 -0.78
CA ILE A 259 6.74 -15.31 -0.67
C ILE A 259 7.32 -16.01 0.56
N MET A 260 6.61 -15.99 1.69
CA MET A 260 7.02 -16.69 2.93
C MET A 260 7.00 -18.21 2.76
N LEU A 261 6.05 -18.75 1.99
CA LEU A 261 6.03 -20.17 1.63
C LEU A 261 7.21 -20.55 0.72
N VAL A 262 7.55 -19.71 -0.26
CA VAL A 262 8.77 -19.90 -1.07
C VAL A 262 10.02 -19.86 -0.20
N ALA A 263 10.13 -18.91 0.73
CA ALA A 263 11.24 -18.84 1.66
C ALA A 263 11.30 -20.08 2.58
N TYR A 264 10.14 -20.60 3.01
CA TYR A 264 10.07 -21.84 3.78
C TYR A 264 10.60 -23.04 2.98
N ASP A 265 10.20 -23.19 1.71
CA ASP A 265 10.68 -24.24 0.83
C ASP A 265 12.20 -24.13 0.58
N MET A 266 12.72 -22.91 0.38
CA MET A 266 14.16 -22.68 0.27
C MET A 266 14.96 -23.08 1.52
N LEU A 267 14.35 -23.02 2.71
CA LEU A 267 15.02 -23.27 3.99
C LEU A 267 14.89 -24.71 4.49
N TRP A 268 13.74 -25.35 4.23
CA TRP A 268 13.36 -26.65 4.78
C TRP A 268 12.73 -27.60 3.76
N GLY A 269 12.53 -27.16 2.51
CA GLY A 269 12.09 -28.03 1.42
C GLY A 269 13.09 -29.16 1.19
N ALA A 270 12.59 -30.31 0.74
CA ALA A 270 13.43 -31.42 0.33
C ALA A 270 14.11 -31.04 -0.99
N ALA A 271 15.40 -30.72 -0.93
CA ALA A 271 16.27 -30.70 -2.12
C ALA A 271 16.76 -32.12 -2.43
#